data_AF-A0AAV0VSU0-F1
#
_entry.id   AF-A0AAV0VSU0-F1
#
_cell.length_a   1.000
_cell.length_b   1.000
_cell.length_c   1.000
_cell.angle_alpha   90.00
_cell.angle_beta   90.00
_cell.angle_gamma   90.00
#
_symmetry.space_group_name_H-M   'P 1'
#
loop_
_entity.id
_entity.type
_entity.pdbx_description
1 polymer ?
#
loop_
_entity_poly.entity_id
_entity_poly.type
_entity_poly.pdbx_seq_one_letter_code
_entity_poly.pdbx_strand_id
1 'polypeptide(L)'
;MDDVCSPMRPNLSVLNTKSDGIKDYIKLGFNKIINTVNKHPLDCDHLIVFVIGGISGHEVHSICEATKNCGIRVSIGSTRMLSPYEAVHSLFKKV
;
A
#
# COMPACT_ATOMS: atom_id res chain seq x y z
N MET A 1 -3.57 -4.47 8.34
CA MET A 1 -4.49 -4.76 7.21
C MET A 1 -5.93 -4.60 7.62
N ASP A 2 -6.24 -4.81 8.89
CA ASP A 2 -7.58 -4.63 9.48
C ASP A 2 -8.24 -3.29 9.13
N ASP A 3 -7.55 -2.15 9.29
CA ASP A 3 -8.15 -0.84 8.92
C ASP A 3 -8.41 -0.70 7.42
N VAL A 4 -7.50 -1.21 6.59
CA VAL A 4 -7.61 -1.19 5.12
C VAL A 4 -8.77 -2.06 4.63
N CYS A 5 -8.99 -3.19 5.30
CA CYS A 5 -10.02 -4.18 4.95
C CYS A 5 -11.31 -3.99 5.77
N SER A 6 -11.38 -2.98 6.65
CA SER A 6 -12.49 -2.79 7.57
C SER A 6 -13.76 -2.36 6.81
N PRO A 7 -14.92 -3.01 7.06
CA PRO A 7 -16.19 -2.57 6.50
C PRO A 7 -16.61 -1.19 7.03
N MET A 8 -16.07 -0.75 8.18
CA MET A 8 -16.31 0.58 8.73
C MET A 8 -15.58 1.69 7.96
N ARG A 9 -14.65 1.32 7.06
CA ARG A 9 -13.89 2.24 6.18
C ARG A 9 -13.35 3.45 6.95
N PRO A 10 -12.53 3.23 8.00
CA PRO A 10 -11.99 4.33 8.79
C PRO A 10 -11.16 5.27 7.90
N ASN A 11 -11.05 6.54 8.31
CA ASN A 11 -10.18 7.48 7.61
C ASN A 11 -8.72 7.04 7.74
N LEU A 12 -8.09 6.72 6.61
CA LEU A 12 -6.67 6.40 6.53
C LEU A 12 -5.88 7.66 6.19
N SER A 13 -4.74 7.85 6.84
CA SER A 13 -3.83 8.95 6.50
C SER A 13 -3.30 8.77 5.09
N VAL A 14 -3.63 9.71 4.20
CA VAL A 14 -3.17 9.71 2.82
C VAL A 14 -1.84 10.46 2.72
N LEU A 15 -0.84 9.83 2.11
CA LEU A 15 0.36 10.54 1.69
C LEU A 15 0.03 11.39 0.46
N ASN A 16 0.03 12.71 0.64
CA ASN A 16 -0.11 13.63 -0.48
C ASN A 16 1.23 13.74 -1.21
N THR A 17 1.22 13.44 -2.51
CA THR A 17 2.36 13.74 -3.38
C THR A 17 2.47 15.25 -3.55
N LYS A 18 3.54 15.84 -3.01
CA LYS A 18 3.98 17.18 -3.44
C LYS A 18 4.58 17.02 -4.83
N SER A 19 3.80 17.34 -5.86
CA SER A 19 4.27 17.37 -7.24
C SER A 19 4.50 18.83 -7.63
N ASP A 20 5.76 19.25 -7.66
CA ASP A 20 6.15 20.65 -7.91
C ASP A 20 6.24 21.01 -9.40
N GLY A 21 5.49 20.32 -10.27
CA GLY A 21 5.56 20.45 -11.73
C GLY A 21 4.47 21.33 -12.33
N ILE A 22 4.79 22.08 -13.39
CA ILE A 22 3.85 22.89 -14.20
C ILE A 22 2.64 22.07 -14.70
N LYS A 23 2.86 20.78 -15.01
CA LYS A 23 1.82 19.85 -15.45
C LYS A 23 0.76 19.60 -14.36
N ASP A 24 1.14 19.69 -13.09
CA ASP A 24 0.23 19.50 -11.96
C ASP A 24 -0.53 20.77 -11.61
N TYR A 25 -0.01 21.97 -11.88
CA TYR A 25 -0.78 23.23 -11.77
C TYR A 25 -1.95 23.30 -12.76
N ILE A 26 -1.76 22.79 -13.98
CA ILE A 26 -2.84 22.66 -14.97
C ILE A 26 -3.86 21.61 -14.49
N LYS A 27 -3.40 20.45 -14.02
CA LYS A 27 -4.29 19.44 -13.42
C LYS A 27 -5.01 19.97 -12.18
N LEU A 28 -4.38 20.79 -11.33
CA LEU A 28 -5.00 21.43 -10.16
C LEU A 28 -6.13 22.38 -10.58
N GLY A 29 -5.97 23.14 -11.66
CA GLY A 29 -7.01 24.01 -12.21
C GLY A 29 -8.27 23.28 -12.67
N PHE A 30 -8.12 22.08 -13.24
CA PHE A 30 -9.24 21.23 -13.66
C PHE A 30 -9.73 20.27 -12.53
N ASN A 31 -8.85 19.84 -11.61
CA ASN A 31 -9.19 18.97 -10.48
C ASN A 31 -9.92 19.71 -9.36
N LYS A 32 -9.84 21.05 -9.26
CA LYS A 32 -10.63 21.79 -8.27
C LYS A 32 -12.15 21.72 -8.53
N ILE A 33 -12.55 21.28 -9.71
CA ILE A 33 -13.95 20.97 -10.09
C ILE A 33 -14.27 19.48 -9.83
N ILE A 34 -13.25 18.62 -9.75
CA ILE A 34 -13.37 17.18 -9.48
C ILE A 34 -13.08 16.95 -8.00
N ASN A 35 -14.16 16.96 -7.21
CA ASN A 35 -14.18 16.70 -5.77
C ASN A 35 -13.20 15.58 -5.39
N THR A 36 -12.01 15.92 -4.86
CA THR A 36 -11.00 14.94 -4.45
C THR A 36 -11.44 14.40 -3.09
N VAL A 37 -12.44 13.53 -3.12
CA VAL A 37 -12.80 12.72 -1.96
C VAL A 37 -11.63 11.79 -1.71
N ASN A 38 -11.08 11.80 -0.49
CA ASN A 38 -10.11 10.80 -0.07
C ASN A 38 -10.76 9.43 -0.20
N LYS A 39 -10.47 8.72 -1.29
CA LYS A 39 -11.03 7.39 -1.54
C LYS A 39 -10.43 6.41 -0.55
N HIS A 40 -11.29 5.61 0.07
CA HIS A 40 -10.82 4.49 0.86
C HIS A 40 -10.19 3.45 -0.07
N PRO A 41 -9.16 2.68 0.34
CA PRO A 41 -8.55 1.67 -0.52
C PRO A 41 -9.55 0.64 -1.09
N LEU A 42 -10.63 0.36 -0.35
CA LEU A 42 -11.73 -0.52 -0.81
C LEU A 42 -12.65 0.11 -1.87
N ASP A 43 -12.53 1.40 -2.16
CA ASP A 43 -13.21 2.05 -3.29
C ASP A 43 -12.44 1.88 -4.61
N CYS A 44 -11.29 1.18 -4.56
CA CYS A 44 -10.42 0.91 -5.70
C CYS A 44 -10.43 -0.58 -6.06
N ASP A 45 -10.40 -0.91 -7.35
CA ASP A 45 -10.43 -2.30 -7.83
C ASP A 45 -9.10 -3.07 -7.59
N HIS A 46 -8.04 -2.36 -7.18
CA HIS A 46 -6.70 -2.92 -7.02
C HIS A 46 -5.94 -2.23 -5.89
N LEU A 47 -5.45 -3.03 -4.94
CA LEU A 47 -4.54 -2.65 -3.87
C LEU A 47 -3.12 -3.14 -4.16
N ILE A 48 -2.14 -2.24 -4.08
CA ILE A 48 -0.72 -2.56 -4.17
C ILE A 48 -0.11 -2.43 -2.77
N VAL A 49 0.48 -3.51 -2.28
CA VAL A 49 1.19 -3.56 -1.00
C VAL A 49 2.68 -3.72 -1.30
N PHE A 50 3.49 -2.73 -0.96
CA PHE A 50 4.94 -2.79 -1.15
C PHE A 50 5.67 -2.77 0.18
N VAL A 51 6.37 -3.86 0.50
CA VAL A 51 7.11 -4.01 1.76
C VAL A 51 8.59 -3.70 1.57
N ILE A 52 9.06 -2.70 2.30
CA ILE A 52 10.47 -2.29 2.31
C ILE A 52 11.21 -3.08 3.40
N GLY A 53 12.39 -3.63 3.07
CA GLY A 53 13.21 -4.44 3.97
C GLY A 53 13.08 -5.94 3.70
N GLY A 54 11.97 -6.35 3.10
CA GLY A 54 11.69 -7.70 2.62
C GLY A 54 10.43 -8.30 3.25
N ILE A 55 9.91 -9.36 2.65
CA ILE A 55 8.67 -10.03 3.09
C ILE A 55 8.85 -11.55 3.14
N SER A 56 8.25 -12.20 4.13
CA SER A 56 8.19 -13.65 4.22
C SER A 56 6.98 -14.25 3.51
N GLY A 57 7.06 -15.52 3.16
CA GLY A 57 5.92 -16.25 2.58
C GLY A 57 4.70 -16.31 3.50
N HIS A 58 4.92 -16.34 4.83
CA HIS A 58 3.84 -16.32 5.80
C HIS A 58 3.10 -14.97 5.79
N GLU A 59 3.83 -13.85 5.74
CA GLU A 59 3.22 -12.52 5.66
C GLU A 59 2.46 -12.33 4.34
N VAL A 60 3.00 -12.83 3.22
CA VAL A 60 2.27 -12.86 1.93
C VAL A 60 0.95 -13.60 2.09
N HIS A 61 0.97 -14.80 2.69
CA HIS A 61 -0.24 -15.58 2.94
C HIS A 61 -1.23 -14.85 3.85
N SER A 62 -0.76 -14.21 4.93
CA SER A 62 -1.61 -13.43 5.83
C SER A 62 -2.27 -12.25 5.14
N ILE A 63 -1.56 -11.53 4.26
CA ILE A 63 -2.15 -10.44 3.47
C ILE A 63 -3.22 -10.97 2.50
N CYS A 64 -2.95 -12.08 1.82
CA CYS A 64 -3.93 -12.72 0.94
C CYS A 64 -5.20 -13.13 1.70
N GLU A 65 -5.08 -13.77 2.86
CA GLU A 65 -6.25 -14.17 3.65
C GLU A 65 -7.02 -12.96 4.19
N ALA A 66 -6.33 -11.91 4.64
CA ALA A 66 -6.97 -10.68 5.11
C ALA A 66 -7.77 -9.94 4.02
N THR A 67 -7.36 -10.08 2.76
CA THR A 67 -7.98 -9.36 1.63
C THR A 67 -8.96 -10.19 0.81
N LYS A 68 -9.01 -11.51 1.04
CA LYS A 68 -9.82 -12.49 0.31
C LYS A 68 -11.30 -12.10 0.18
N ASN A 69 -11.88 -11.53 1.22
CA ASN A 69 -13.31 -11.20 1.28
C ASN A 69 -13.59 -9.74 0.93
N CYS A 70 -12.58 -8.96 0.58
CA CYS A 70 -12.72 -7.53 0.29
C CYS A 70 -13.15 -7.23 -1.15
N GLY A 71 -13.17 -8.23 -2.03
CA GLY A 71 -13.55 -8.04 -3.45
C GLY A 71 -12.55 -7.22 -4.26
N ILE A 72 -11.34 -6.98 -3.74
CA ILE A 72 -10.28 -6.20 -4.37
C ILE A 72 -9.19 -7.12 -4.91
N ARG A 73 -8.56 -6.76 -6.04
CA ARG A 73 -7.33 -7.43 -6.48
C ARG A 73 -6.17 -6.93 -5.64
N VAL A 74 -5.23 -7.81 -5.30
CA VAL A 74 -4.06 -7.45 -4.49
C VAL A 74 -2.77 -7.84 -5.22
N SER A 75 -1.84 -6.89 -5.32
CA SER A 75 -0.47 -7.16 -5.75
C SER A 75 0.48 -6.86 -4.61
N ILE A 76 1.31 -7.85 -4.27
CA ILE A 76 2.28 -7.76 -3.19
C ILE A 76 3.68 -7.68 -3.81
N GLY A 77 4.39 -6.59 -3.53
CA GLY A 77 5.78 -6.40 -3.90
C GLY A 77 6.64 -6.24 -2.66
N SER A 78 7.93 -6.54 -2.80
CA SER A 78 8.90 -6.28 -1.74
C SER A 78 10.27 -6.03 -2.32
N THR A 79 11.18 -5.47 -1.51
CA THR A 79 12.59 -5.31 -1.91
C THR A 79 13.32 -6.65 -2.01
N ARG A 80 12.87 -7.67 -1.28
CA ARG A 80 13.40 -9.05 -1.30
C ARG A 80 12.44 -10.01 -0.60
N MET A 81 12.51 -11.28 -0.94
CA MET A 81 11.92 -12.34 -0.11
C MET A 81 12.82 -12.60 1.10
N LEU A 82 12.22 -12.95 2.24
CA LEU A 82 12.93 -13.23 3.49
C LEU A 82 12.44 -14.50 4.16
N SER A 83 13.38 -15.32 4.58
CA SER A 83 13.20 -16.28 5.67
C SER A 83 13.53 -15.65 7.03
N PRO A 84 13.05 -16.21 8.16
CA PRO A 84 13.43 -15.75 9.49
C PRO A 84 14.95 -15.75 9.71
N TYR A 85 15.65 -16.75 9.15
CA TYR A 85 17.11 -16.82 9.20
C TYR A 85 17.78 -15.65 8.46
N GLU A 86 17.35 -15.36 7.23
CA GLU A 86 17.91 -14.25 6.45
C GLU A 86 17.63 -12.89 7.07
N ALA A 87 16.47 -12.72 7.71
CA ALA A 87 16.14 -11.50 8.43
C ALA A 87 17.14 -11.22 9.55
N VAL A 88 17.38 -12.22 10.42
CA VAL A 88 18.35 -12.11 11.52
C VAL A 88 19.77 -11.96 10.98
N HIS A 89 20.16 -12.79 10.01
CA HIS A 89 21.51 -12.74 9.43
C HIS A 89 21.81 -11.38 8.79
N SER A 90 20.84 -10.75 8.13
CA SER A 90 21.01 -9.43 7.52
C SER A 90 21.32 -8.32 8.52
N LEU A 91 20.91 -8.47 9.78
CA LEU A 91 21.17 -7.47 10.83
C LEU A 91 22.61 -7.55 11.35
N PHE A 92 23.19 -8.75 11.39
CA PHE A 92 24.51 -9.00 11.96
C PHE A 92 25.60 -9.16 10.91
N LYS A 93 25.24 -9.17 9.62
CA LYS A 93 26.22 -9.15 8.53
C LYS A 93 26.92 -7.80 8.54
N LYS A 94 28.15 -7.77 9.06
CA LYS A 94 29.04 -6.61 8.95
C LYS A 94 29.21 -6.27 7.46
N VAL A 95 28.82 -5.05 7.10
CA VAL A 95 29.16 -4.42 5.81
C VAL A 95 30.64 -4.11 5.81
#